data_AF-A0A1H2FPG3-F1
#
_entry.id   AF-A0A1H2FPG3-F1
#
_cell.length_a   1.000
_cell.length_b   1.000
_cell.length_c   1.000
_cell.angle_alpha   90.00
_cell.angle_beta   90.00
_cell.angle_gamma   90.00
#
_symmetry.space_group_name_H-M   'P 1'
#
loop_
_entity.id
_entity.type
_entity.pdbx_description
1 polymer ?
#
loop_
_entity_poly.entity_id
_entity_poly.type
_entity_poly.pdbx_seq_one_letter_code
_entity_poly.pdbx_strand_id
1 'polypeptide(L)'
;MSDPFSPTEIPASNSYTLKRVNPIQAGKVVGLTYGALALLFVPFFLLFGIASLFAKQQGAAVAGVGGIALCLFLPVLYAILGFIFGALGAWVYNLVAKWVGGLKFEIEKGA
;
A
#
# COMPACT_ATOMS: atom_id res chain seq x y z
N MET A 1 15.38 -52.66 5.94
CA MET A 1 16.29 -51.60 6.40
C MET A 1 16.25 -50.53 5.33
N SER A 2 15.32 -49.58 5.46
CA SER A 2 15.08 -48.49 4.50
C SER A 2 16.09 -47.38 4.77
N ASP A 3 16.79 -46.91 3.74
CA ASP A 3 17.78 -45.84 3.87
C ASP A 3 17.13 -44.58 4.48
N PRO A 4 17.64 -44.06 5.61
CA PRO A 4 17.15 -42.82 6.23
C PRO A 4 17.62 -41.56 5.48
N PHE A 5 18.34 -41.71 4.36
CA PHE A 5 18.93 -40.64 3.56
C PHE A 5 18.56 -40.79 2.07
N SER A 6 17.33 -41.18 1.77
CA SER A 6 16.79 -40.89 0.44
C SER A 6 16.62 -39.37 0.37
N PRO A 7 17.20 -38.65 -0.61
CA PRO A 7 16.96 -37.22 -0.76
C PRO A 7 15.46 -37.06 -0.95
N THR A 8 14.79 -36.50 0.06
CA THR A 8 13.41 -36.04 -0.05
C THR A 8 13.40 -35.15 -1.29
N GLU A 9 12.74 -35.58 -2.36
CA GLU A 9 12.63 -34.80 -3.58
C GLU A 9 12.09 -33.42 -3.19
N ILE A 10 12.97 -32.41 -3.16
CA ILE A 10 12.57 -31.04 -2.92
C ILE A 10 11.68 -30.71 -4.12
N PRO A 11 10.37 -30.49 -3.90
CA PRO A 11 9.44 -30.29 -5.00
C PRO A 11 9.96 -29.14 -5.86
N ALA A 12 9.98 -29.32 -7.17
CA ALA A 12 10.50 -28.35 -8.12
C ALA A 12 9.90 -26.96 -7.84
N SER A 13 10.66 -26.10 -7.14
CA SER A 13 10.26 -24.73 -6.90
C SER A 13 10.39 -24.02 -8.24
N ASN A 14 9.24 -23.61 -8.78
CA ASN A 14 9.26 -22.79 -9.99
C ASN A 14 9.84 -21.44 -9.57
N SER A 15 11.06 -21.14 -10.04
CA SER A 15 11.71 -19.87 -9.83
C SER A 15 11.18 -18.85 -10.84
N TYR A 16 10.58 -17.77 -10.35
CA TYR A 16 10.04 -16.69 -11.16
C TYR A 16 10.91 -15.44 -10.98
N THR A 17 11.19 -14.71 -12.06
CA THR A 17 11.93 -13.44 -11.98
C THR A 17 11.02 -12.29 -12.38
N LEU A 18 10.81 -11.34 -11.46
CA LEU A 18 10.09 -10.10 -11.72
C LEU A 18 11.04 -9.12 -12.43
N LYS A 19 10.90 -9.03 -13.76
CA LYS A 19 11.72 -8.12 -14.59
C LYS A 19 11.11 -6.73 -14.78
N ARG A 20 9.78 -6.63 -14.73
CA ARG A 20 9.06 -5.37 -14.95
C ARG A 20 7.80 -5.32 -14.10
N VAL A 21 7.52 -4.13 -13.57
CA VAL A 21 6.28 -3.79 -12.87
C VAL A 21 5.56 -2.72 -13.68
N ASN A 22 4.27 -2.89 -13.97
CA ASN A 22 3.50 -1.86 -14.68
C ASN A 22 3.29 -0.64 -13.76
N PRO A 23 3.80 0.55 -14.12
CA PRO A 23 3.70 1.74 -13.27
C PRO A 23 2.26 2.14 -12.95
N ILE A 24 1.33 2.01 -13.90
CA ILE A 24 -0.07 2.37 -13.67
C ILE A 24 -0.72 1.38 -12.70
N GLN A 25 -0.44 0.09 -12.84
CA GLN A 25 -0.99 -0.92 -11.94
C GLN A 25 -0.44 -0.76 -10.51
N ALA A 26 0.87 -0.53 -10.37
CA ALA A 26 1.50 -0.25 -9.08
C ALA A 26 0.93 1.03 -8.45
N GLY A 27 0.78 2.10 -9.23
CA GLY A 27 0.14 3.33 -8.79
C GLY A 27 -1.29 3.07 -8.28
N LYS A 28 -2.12 2.33 -9.02
CA LYS A 28 -3.48 2.01 -8.58
C LYS A 28 -3.50 1.25 -7.25
N VAL A 29 -2.62 0.25 -7.08
CA VAL A 29 -2.55 -0.56 -5.85
C VAL A 29 -2.10 0.29 -4.67
N VAL A 30 -1.03 1.06 -4.81
CA VAL A 30 -0.50 1.91 -3.72
C VAL A 30 -1.48 3.05 -3.42
N GLY A 31 -1.96 3.75 -4.44
CA GLY A 31 -2.93 4.84 -4.27
C GLY A 31 -4.22 4.38 -3.61
N LEU A 32 -4.80 3.26 -4.04
CA LEU A 32 -6.01 2.72 -3.42
C LEU A 32 -5.76 2.25 -1.98
N THR A 33 -4.62 1.61 -1.72
CA THR A 33 -4.21 1.21 -0.36
C THR A 33 -4.11 2.41 0.56
N TYR A 34 -3.38 3.46 0.15
CA TYR A 34 -3.20 4.67 0.97
C TYR A 34 -4.52 5.44 1.13
N GLY A 35 -5.34 5.52 0.08
CA GLY A 35 -6.67 6.11 0.15
C GLY A 35 -7.59 5.37 1.11
N ALA A 36 -7.62 4.04 1.05
CA ALA A 36 -8.42 3.21 1.94
C ALA A 36 -7.95 3.31 3.40
N LEU A 37 -6.63 3.30 3.63
CA LEU A 37 -6.06 3.52 4.95
C LEU A 37 -6.44 4.90 5.49
N ALA A 38 -6.30 5.96 4.69
CA ALA A 38 -6.69 7.30 5.11
C ALA A 38 -8.20 7.42 5.38
N LEU A 39 -9.04 6.76 4.56
CA LEU A 39 -10.49 6.73 4.73
C LEU A 39 -10.90 6.08 6.05
N LEU A 40 -10.16 5.06 6.51
CA LEU A 40 -10.41 4.40 7.80
C LEU A 40 -10.32 5.38 8.99
N PHE A 41 -9.49 6.42 8.88
CA PHE A 41 -9.32 7.42 9.94
C PHE A 41 -10.39 8.52 9.94
N VAL A 42 -11.10 8.73 8.83
CA VAL A 42 -12.16 9.76 8.71
C VAL A 42 -13.22 9.68 9.82
N PRO A 43 -13.84 8.53 10.14
CA PRO A 43 -14.83 8.48 11.22
C PRO A 43 -14.25 8.88 12.57
N PHE A 44 -13.00 8.52 12.87
CA PHE A 44 -12.34 8.94 14.10
C PHE A 44 -12.14 10.46 14.14
N PHE A 45 -11.65 11.06 13.05
CA PHE A 45 -11.50 12.51 12.95
C PHE A 45 -12.84 13.25 13.12
N LEU A 46 -13.93 12.74 12.53
CA LEU A 46 -15.27 13.32 12.69
C LEU A 46 -15.76 13.23 14.13
N LEU A 47 -15.59 12.08 14.80
CA LEU A 47 -15.98 11.90 16.20
C LEU A 47 -15.21 12.84 17.14
N PHE A 48 -13.88 12.93 16.97
CA PHE A 48 -13.06 13.89 17.74
C PHE A 48 -13.42 15.35 17.45
N GLY A 49 -13.75 15.66 16.19
CA GLY A 49 -14.25 16.97 15.79
C GLY A 49 -15.53 17.34 16.51
N ILE A 50 -16.50 16.43 16.57
CA ILE A 50 -17.77 16.65 17.31
C ILE A 50 -17.51 16.78 18.81
N ALA A 51 -16.69 15.92 19.41
CA ALA A 51 -16.35 16.00 20.83
C ALA A 51 -15.68 17.34 21.21
N SER A 52 -14.86 17.90 20.32
CA SER A 52 -14.17 19.17 20.55
C SER A 52 -15.10 20.39 20.68
N LEU A 53 -16.26 20.35 20.00
CA LEU A 53 -17.30 21.38 20.10
C LEU A 53 -17.86 21.50 21.51
N PHE A 54 -18.03 20.37 22.19
CA PHE A 54 -18.55 20.31 23.56
C PHE A 54 -17.49 20.67 24.60
N ALA A 55 -16.21 20.50 24.28
CA ALA A 55 -15.10 20.80 25.18
C ALA A 55 -14.68 22.29 25.22
N LYS A 56 -15.31 23.17 24.42
CA LYS A 56 -14.91 24.59 24.23
C LYS A 56 -13.41 24.78 23.91
N GLN A 57 -12.76 23.76 23.38
CA GLN A 57 -11.34 23.79 23.05
C GLN A 57 -11.16 24.50 21.70
N GLN A 58 -10.52 25.67 21.68
CA GLN A 58 -10.25 26.47 20.48
C GLN A 58 -9.29 25.81 19.45
N GLY A 59 -8.88 24.55 19.64
CA GLY A 59 -7.80 23.91 18.89
C GLY A 59 -8.21 22.97 17.76
N ALA A 60 -9.49 22.59 17.65
CA ALA A 60 -9.91 21.64 16.63
C ALA A 60 -10.61 22.36 15.48
N ALA A 61 -9.84 22.68 14.43
CA ALA A 61 -10.34 23.20 13.15
C ALA A 61 -11.36 22.29 12.43
N VAL A 62 -11.74 21.15 13.03
CA VAL A 62 -12.66 20.14 12.51
C VAL A 62 -14.14 20.52 12.69
N ALA A 63 -14.43 21.50 13.55
CA ALA A 63 -15.77 21.88 13.98
C ALA A 63 -16.64 22.62 12.93
N GLY A 64 -16.05 23.16 11.85
CA GLY A 64 -16.76 23.96 10.85
C GLY A 64 -16.95 23.23 9.51
N VAL A 65 -17.80 23.78 8.62
CA VAL A 65 -18.02 23.29 7.25
C VAL A 65 -16.70 23.09 6.49
N GLY A 66 -15.71 23.96 6.71
CA GLY A 66 -14.36 23.82 6.13
C GLY A 66 -13.55 22.63 6.67
N GLY A 67 -13.73 22.27 7.93
CA GLY A 67 -13.04 21.13 8.56
C GLY A 67 -13.56 19.79 8.06
N ILE A 68 -14.87 19.67 7.86
CA ILE A 68 -15.50 18.48 7.28
C ILE A 68 -15.07 18.30 5.82
N ALA A 69 -15.06 19.39 5.04
CA ALA A 69 -14.58 19.35 3.65
C ALA A 69 -13.11 18.91 3.56
N LEU A 70 -12.24 19.44 4.43
CA LEU A 70 -10.84 19.01 4.52
C LEU A 70 -10.70 17.54 4.93
N CYS A 71 -11.49 17.07 5.90
CA CYS A 71 -11.45 15.69 6.38
C CYS A 71 -11.82 14.69 5.27
N LEU A 72 -12.78 15.03 4.41
CA LEU A 72 -13.16 14.21 3.25
C LEU A 72 -12.18 14.36 2.08
N PHE A 73 -11.53 15.52 1.94
CA PHE A 73 -10.54 15.78 0.89
C PHE A 73 -9.21 15.06 1.14
N LEU A 74 -8.77 14.95 2.41
CA LEU A 74 -7.49 14.34 2.77
C LEU A 74 -7.32 12.90 2.24
N PRO A 75 -8.28 11.96 2.41
CA PRO A 75 -8.16 10.61 1.85
C PRO A 75 -7.97 10.60 0.33
N VAL A 76 -8.65 11.49 -0.38
CA VAL A 76 -8.52 11.62 -1.84
C VAL A 76 -7.13 12.12 -2.20
N LEU A 77 -6.63 13.14 -1.50
CA LEU A 77 -5.26 13.64 -1.68
C LEU A 77 -4.23 12.54 -1.42
N TYR A 78 -4.38 11.77 -0.33
CA TYR A 78 -3.50 10.66 0.00
C TYR A 78 -3.57 9.53 -1.03
N ALA A 79 -4.74 9.26 -1.61
CA ALA A 79 -4.88 8.30 -2.69
C ALA A 79 -4.14 8.75 -3.96
N ILE A 80 -4.24 10.03 -4.32
CA ILE A 80 -3.55 10.62 -5.48
C ILE A 80 -2.04 10.60 -5.26
N LEU A 81 -1.57 11.03 -4.09
CA LEU A 81 -0.14 10.99 -3.75
C LEU A 81 0.39 9.55 -3.76
N GLY A 82 -0.34 8.61 -3.14
CA GLY A 82 0.01 7.19 -3.18
C GLY A 82 0.05 6.64 -4.61
N PHE A 83 -0.84 7.09 -5.49
CA PHE A 83 -0.82 6.73 -6.91
C PHE A 83 0.43 7.24 -7.62
N ILE A 84 0.75 8.52 -7.44
CA ILE A 84 1.91 9.16 -8.06
C ILE A 84 3.21 8.49 -7.59
N PHE A 85 3.38 8.34 -6.27
CA PHE A 85 4.58 7.72 -5.71
C PHE A 85 4.66 6.21 -6.01
N GLY A 86 3.53 5.51 -6.06
CA GLY A 86 3.49 4.10 -6.47
C GLY A 86 3.91 3.90 -7.94
N ALA A 87 3.41 4.75 -8.83
CA ALA A 87 3.80 4.72 -10.24
C ALA A 87 5.27 5.12 -10.43
N LEU A 88 5.71 6.16 -9.72
CA LEU A 88 7.11 6.59 -9.72
C LEU A 88 8.04 5.49 -9.19
N GLY A 89 7.68 4.85 -8.08
CA GLY A 89 8.44 3.75 -7.49
C GLY A 89 8.57 2.56 -8.44
N ALA A 90 7.49 2.19 -9.14
CA ALA A 90 7.55 1.15 -10.17
C ALA A 90 8.39 1.55 -11.39
N TRP A 91 8.36 2.83 -11.78
CA TRP A 91 9.23 3.33 -12.85
C TRP A 91 10.72 3.26 -12.46
N VAL A 92 11.06 3.70 -11.25
CA VAL A 92 12.41 3.59 -10.69
C VAL A 92 12.84 2.12 -10.58
N TYR A 93 11.97 1.24 -10.09
CA TYR A 93 12.21 -0.20 -10.04
C TYR A 93 12.57 -0.76 -11.42
N ASN A 94 11.80 -0.42 -12.45
CA ASN A 94 12.05 -0.87 -13.82
C ASN A 94 13.40 -0.37 -14.36
N LEU A 95 13.85 0.82 -13.94
CA LEU A 95 15.15 1.35 -14.33
C LEU A 95 16.28 0.55 -13.66
N VAL A 96 16.19 0.33 -12.34
CA VAL A 96 17.19 -0.43 -11.58
C VAL A 96 17.22 -1.91 -11.99
N ALA A 97 16.05 -2.50 -12.29
CA ALA A 97 15.93 -3.89 -12.71
C ALA A 97 16.67 -4.16 -14.04
N LYS A 98 16.84 -3.15 -14.91
CA LYS A 98 17.66 -3.28 -16.13
C LYS A 98 19.14 -3.48 -15.83
N TRP A 99 19.64 -2.96 -14.71
CA TRP A 99 21.04 -3.07 -14.33
C TRP A 99 21.31 -4.29 -13.44
N VAL A 100 20.40 -4.60 -12.52
CA VAL A 100 20.61 -5.64 -11.49
C VAL A 100 19.96 -6.99 -11.87
N GLY A 101 19.11 -7.03 -12.90
CA GLY A 101 18.49 -8.26 -13.39
C GLY A 101 17.10 -8.58 -12.82
N GLY A 102 16.52 -7.68 -12.03
CA GLY A 102 15.20 -7.84 -11.41
C GLY A 102 15.21 -8.66 -10.12
N LEU A 103 14.03 -8.86 -9.53
CA LEU A 103 13.89 -9.65 -8.29
C LEU A 103 13.57 -11.11 -8.60
N LYS A 104 14.30 -12.05 -7.99
CA LYS A 104 14.03 -13.48 -8.09
C LYS A 104 13.12 -13.91 -6.95
N PHE A 105 12.09 -14.68 -7.27
CA PHE A 105 11.12 -15.22 -6.33
C PHE A 105 11.04 -16.73 -6.52
N GLU A 106 11.03 -17.46 -5.42
CA GLU A 106 10.67 -18.87 -5.41
C GLU A 106 9.21 -18.95 -4.99
N ILE A 107 8.35 -19.48 -5.87
CA ILE A 107 6.94 -19.64 -5.56
C ILE A 107 6.69 -21.11 -5.25
N GLU A 108 6.35 -21.39 -4.00
CA GLU A 108 5.79 -22.68 -3.60
C GLU A 108 4.31 -22.71 -3.96
N LYS A 109 3.88 -23.79 -4.62
CA LYS A 109 2.47 -23.97 -4.95
C LYS A 109 1.75 -24.36 -3.66
N GLY A 110 1.13 -23.39 -2.99
CA GLY A 110 0.29 -23.65 -1.82
C GLY A 110 -0.76 -24.70 -2.17
N ALA A 111 -0.82 -25.76 -1.36
CA ALA A 111 -1.74 -26.89 -1.51
C ALA A 111 -3.22 -26.46 -1.49
#